data_AF-A0A3D1CHT8-F1
#
_entry.id   AF-A0A3D1CHT8-F1
#
_cell.length_a   1.000
_cell.length_b   1.000
_cell.length_c   1.000
_cell.angle_alpha   90.00
_cell.angle_beta   90.00
_cell.angle_gamma   90.00
#
_symmetry.space_group_name_H-M   'P 1'
#
loop_
_entity.id
_entity.type
_entity.pdbx_description
1 polymer ?
#
loop_
_entity_poly.entity_id
_entity_poly.type
_entity_poly.pdbx_seq_one_letter_code
_entity_poly.pdbx_strand_id
1 'polypeptide(L)'
;MAITLDATLDIPGGDGKGKFVKLDKGDNIFRFLDAPVIGYLWWDDNKVCTRVKTAAEAPDNVDLNYFWHFPVWMDDEVRYMEIKQKSVLKQIKSITESDPGYKDLGEYDIKVTGDGDGKDRRYTTVPLPIKPLSDEAVQAWEADKEFWEPEKVFETGIEVTSENDDGLPF
;
A
#
# COMPACT_ATOMS: atom_id res chain seq x y z
N MET A 1 -11.70 -43.28 -8.27
CA MET A 1 -11.47 -41.87 -7.91
C MET A 1 -11.15 -41.81 -6.43
N ALA A 2 -9.90 -41.48 -6.11
CA ALA A 2 -9.49 -41.00 -4.80
C ALA A 2 -8.35 -40.02 -5.11
N ILE A 3 -8.55 -38.74 -4.79
CA ILE A 3 -7.48 -37.75 -4.81
C ILE A 3 -7.06 -37.61 -3.35
N THR A 4 -5.89 -38.16 -3.03
CA THR A 4 -5.19 -37.95 -1.76
C THR A 4 -4.26 -36.76 -1.90
N LEU A 5 -4.30 -35.84 -0.92
CA LEU A 5 -3.39 -34.71 -0.82
C LEU A 5 -1.95 -35.20 -0.62
N ASP A 6 -1.03 -34.63 -1.40
CA ASP A 6 0.40 -34.91 -1.34
C ASP A 6 1.01 -34.29 -0.08
N ALA A 7 1.77 -35.08 0.69
CA ALA A 7 2.40 -34.67 1.95
C ALA A 7 3.59 -33.71 1.77
N THR A 8 3.88 -33.26 0.54
CA THR A 8 4.90 -32.25 0.21
C THR A 8 4.33 -30.88 -0.13
N LEU A 9 3.02 -30.66 0.07
CA LEU A 9 2.44 -29.31 0.05
C LEU A 9 3.01 -28.51 1.22
N ASP A 10 4.09 -27.78 0.94
CA ASP A 10 4.63 -26.74 1.80
C ASP A 10 3.56 -25.65 1.89
N ILE A 11 2.80 -25.65 2.99
CA ILE A 11 1.97 -24.54 3.39
C ILE A 11 2.94 -23.60 4.10
N PRO A 12 3.41 -22.50 3.48
CA PRO A 12 4.40 -21.66 4.13
C PRO A 12 3.84 -21.15 5.46
N GLY A 13 4.56 -21.50 6.54
CA GLY A 13 4.29 -21.01 7.88
C GLY A 13 4.45 -19.50 7.91
N GLY A 14 3.40 -18.81 8.34
CA GLY A 14 3.40 -17.36 8.51
C GLY A 14 4.26 -16.94 9.70
N ASP A 15 5.55 -16.76 9.45
CA ASP A 15 6.50 -16.09 10.36
C ASP A 15 7.17 -14.88 9.66
N GLY A 16 6.46 -14.25 8.73
CA GLY A 16 6.89 -12.99 8.10
C GLY A 16 6.25 -11.80 8.81
N LYS A 17 7.04 -10.79 9.16
CA LYS A 17 6.49 -9.42 9.29
C LYS A 17 5.69 -9.15 8.02
N GLY A 18 4.42 -8.79 8.15
CA GLY A 18 3.54 -8.66 6.97
C GLY A 18 4.19 -7.79 5.90
N LYS A 19 4.17 -8.24 4.63
CA LYS A 19 4.61 -7.43 3.48
C LYS A 19 3.79 -6.13 3.38
N PHE A 20 2.65 -6.05 4.06
CA PHE A 20 1.79 -4.88 4.10
C PHE A 20 2.26 -3.86 5.12
N VAL A 21 2.36 -2.60 4.68
CA VAL A 21 2.78 -1.50 5.54
C VAL A 21 1.82 -0.32 5.43
N LYS A 22 1.64 0.36 6.56
CA LYS A 22 0.90 1.62 6.67
C LYS A 22 1.86 2.70 7.15
N LEU A 23 1.47 3.96 6.96
CA LEU A 23 2.23 5.08 7.49
C LEU A 23 2.17 5.11 9.02
N ASP A 24 3.30 4.90 9.66
CA ASP A 24 3.41 4.98 11.12
C ASP A 24 4.01 6.31 11.60
N LYS A 25 4.13 6.47 12.92
CA LYS A 25 4.82 7.57 13.59
C LYS A 25 6.31 7.53 13.23
N GLY A 26 6.91 8.72 13.10
CA GLY A 26 8.31 8.87 12.73
C GLY A 26 8.51 8.84 11.22
N ASP A 27 9.72 8.51 10.80
CA ASP A 27 10.16 8.60 9.41
C ASP A 27 9.83 7.30 8.66
N ASN A 28 8.94 7.41 7.67
CA ASN A 28 8.66 6.34 6.72
C ASN A 28 9.36 6.72 5.41
N ILE A 29 10.42 6.02 5.05
CA ILE A 29 11.17 6.26 3.81
C ILE A 29 10.91 5.09 2.88
N PHE A 30 10.36 5.38 1.70
CA PHE A 30 10.03 4.35 0.74
C PHE A 30 10.12 4.90 -0.68
N ARG A 31 10.24 4.00 -1.65
CA ARG A 31 10.23 4.33 -3.09
C ARG A 31 9.16 3.53 -3.80
N PHE A 32 8.46 4.16 -4.73
CA PHE A 32 7.47 3.48 -5.56
C PHE A 32 8.15 2.52 -6.54
N LEU A 33 7.66 1.29 -6.62
CA LEU A 33 8.17 0.28 -7.57
C LEU A 33 7.26 0.12 -8.80
N ASP A 34 5.99 0.50 -8.67
CA ASP A 34 5.00 0.49 -9.75
C ASP A 34 3.94 1.60 -9.54
N ALA A 35 3.11 1.80 -10.56
CA ALA A 35 2.01 2.75 -10.52
C ALA A 35 1.00 2.39 -9.42
N PRO A 36 0.48 3.40 -8.70
CA PRO A 36 -0.49 3.16 -7.65
C PRO A 36 -1.86 2.76 -8.19
N VAL A 37 -2.44 1.75 -7.56
CA VAL A 37 -3.85 1.42 -7.68
C VAL A 37 -4.62 2.38 -6.81
N ILE A 38 -5.57 3.07 -7.43
CA ILE A 38 -6.36 4.10 -6.77
C ILE A 38 -7.81 3.66 -6.65
N GLY A 39 -8.44 3.98 -5.52
CA GLY A 39 -9.83 3.65 -5.30
C GLY A 39 -10.41 4.34 -4.09
N TYR A 40 -11.60 3.88 -3.71
CA TYR A 40 -12.32 4.32 -2.54
C TYR A 40 -12.62 3.12 -1.67
N LEU A 41 -12.55 3.31 -0.36
CA LEU A 41 -12.94 2.31 0.62
C LEU A 41 -13.86 2.92 1.66
N TRP A 42 -14.72 2.09 2.23
CA TRP A 42 -15.50 2.43 3.41
C TRP A 42 -15.59 1.22 4.34
N TRP A 43 -15.86 1.51 5.61
CA TRP A 43 -16.14 0.51 6.63
C TRP A 43 -17.63 0.55 6.92
N ASP A 44 -18.28 -0.61 6.91
CA ASP A 44 -19.67 -0.74 7.34
C ASP A 44 -19.79 -0.93 8.86
N ASP A 45 -21.03 -0.96 9.37
CA ASP A 45 -21.32 -1.17 10.79
C ASP A 45 -20.86 -2.56 11.30
N ASN A 46 -20.68 -3.52 10.40
CA ASN A 46 -20.14 -4.85 10.69
C ASN A 46 -18.61 -4.90 10.67
N LYS A 47 -17.95 -3.73 10.52
CA LYS A 47 -16.50 -3.59 10.36
C LYS A 47 -15.94 -4.33 9.15
N VAL A 48 -16.74 -4.48 8.10
CA VAL A 48 -16.30 -4.99 6.81
C VAL A 48 -15.81 -3.82 5.98
N CYS A 49 -14.54 -3.89 5.56
CA CYS A 49 -13.96 -2.92 4.63
C CYS A 49 -14.32 -3.31 3.19
N THR A 50 -15.07 -2.48 2.49
CA THR A 50 -15.35 -2.66 1.05
C THR A 50 -14.53 -1.67 0.24
N ARG A 51 -14.02 -2.10 -0.92
CA ARG A 51 -13.21 -1.30 -1.83
C ARG A 51 -13.85 -1.26 -3.21
N VAL A 52 -13.83 -0.09 -3.84
CA VAL A 52 -14.36 0.15 -5.19
C VAL A 52 -13.42 1.07 -5.98
N LYS A 53 -13.49 0.99 -7.31
CA LYS A 53 -12.65 1.79 -8.21
C LYS A 53 -13.11 3.24 -8.27
N THR A 54 -14.42 3.44 -8.27
CA THR A 54 -15.03 4.76 -8.43
C THR A 54 -15.97 5.08 -7.28
N ALA A 55 -16.07 6.36 -6.92
CA ALA A 55 -16.98 6.80 -5.86
C ALA A 55 -18.47 6.53 -6.16
N ALA A 56 -18.82 6.36 -7.44
CA ALA A 56 -20.20 6.07 -7.86
C ALA A 56 -20.65 4.62 -7.59
N GLU A 57 -19.70 3.71 -7.34
CA GLU A 57 -19.99 2.32 -6.99
C GLU A 57 -20.29 2.16 -5.49
N ALA A 58 -19.99 3.17 -4.68
CA ALA A 58 -20.25 3.16 -3.25
C ALA A 58 -21.68 3.65 -2.94
N PRO A 59 -22.28 3.20 -1.82
CA PRO A 59 -23.56 3.73 -1.36
C PRO A 59 -23.48 5.22 -0.99
N ASP A 60 -24.56 5.99 -1.19
CA ASP A 60 -24.57 7.45 -1.00
C ASP A 60 -24.32 7.92 0.45
N ASN A 61 -24.49 7.05 1.45
CA ASN A 61 -24.45 7.41 2.88
C ASN A 61 -23.28 6.77 3.66
N VAL A 62 -22.15 6.53 2.98
CA VAL A 62 -20.94 5.98 3.63
C VAL A 62 -19.79 6.98 3.62
N ASP A 63 -18.93 6.91 4.63
CA ASP A 63 -17.72 7.74 4.69
C ASP A 63 -16.61 7.14 3.79
N LEU A 64 -16.52 7.66 2.56
CA LEU A 64 -15.56 7.20 1.57
C LEU A 64 -14.16 7.79 1.80
N ASN A 65 -13.21 6.87 1.95
CA ASN A 65 -11.79 7.17 2.03
C ASN A 65 -11.12 6.84 0.70
N TYR A 66 -10.56 7.86 0.08
CA TYR A 66 -9.72 7.68 -1.10
C TYR A 66 -8.39 7.07 -0.66
N PHE A 67 -7.95 6.02 -1.35
CA PHE A 67 -6.73 5.30 -1.02
C PHE A 67 -5.86 5.10 -2.25
N TRP A 68 -4.54 5.05 -2.03
CA TRP A 68 -3.55 4.53 -2.97
C TRP A 68 -2.98 3.24 -2.40
N HIS A 69 -2.90 2.20 -3.24
CA HIS A 69 -2.25 0.93 -2.93
C HIS A 69 -1.16 0.64 -3.96
N PHE A 70 0.07 0.35 -3.51
CA PHE A 70 1.20 0.23 -4.41
C PHE A 70 2.37 -0.56 -3.78
N PRO A 71 3.20 -1.22 -4.60
CA PRO A 71 4.44 -1.82 -4.16
C PRO A 71 5.49 -0.73 -3.93
N VAL A 72 6.27 -0.90 -2.86
CA VAL A 72 7.34 -0.02 -2.46
C VAL A 72 8.61 -0.78 -2.09
N TRP A 73 9.75 -0.13 -2.30
CA TRP A 73 11.00 -0.51 -1.64
C TRP A 73 11.10 0.24 -0.31
N MET A 74 11.13 -0.50 0.79
CA MET A 74 11.20 0.04 2.15
C MET A 74 11.90 -0.96 3.07
N ASP A 75 12.78 -0.48 3.95
CA ASP A 75 13.54 -1.31 4.90
C ASP A 75 14.27 -2.49 4.23
N ASP A 76 14.86 -2.24 3.06
CA ASP A 76 15.58 -3.21 2.24
C ASP A 76 14.74 -4.42 1.75
N GLU A 77 13.42 -4.23 1.66
CA GLU A 77 12.47 -5.25 1.20
C GLU A 77 11.39 -4.65 0.28
N VAL A 78 10.80 -5.49 -0.57
CA VAL A 78 9.57 -5.15 -1.30
C VAL A 78 8.38 -5.29 -0.35
N ARG A 79 7.61 -4.21 -0.22
CA ARG A 79 6.43 -4.13 0.63
C ARG A 79 5.26 -3.53 -0.13
N TYR A 80 4.04 -3.77 0.34
CA TYR A 80 2.81 -3.24 -0.24
C TYR A 80 2.22 -2.19 0.70
N MET A 81 2.20 -0.94 0.26
CA MET A 81 1.75 0.17 1.08
C MET A 81 0.32 0.59 0.71
N GLU A 82 -0.48 0.95 1.72
CA GLU A 82 -1.80 1.59 1.56
C GLU A 82 -1.80 2.97 2.24
N ILE A 83 -2.02 4.04 1.49
CA ILE A 83 -2.12 5.42 2.02
C ILE A 83 -3.55 5.93 1.84
N LYS A 84 -4.20 6.32 2.95
CA LYS A 84 -5.56 6.91 2.97
C LYS A 84 -5.56 8.40 3.29
N GLN A 85 -4.45 8.89 3.83
CA GLN A 85 -4.34 10.25 4.33
C GLN A 85 -4.32 11.23 3.15
N LYS A 86 -5.46 11.88 2.90
CA LYS A 86 -5.64 12.87 1.82
C LYS A 86 -4.55 13.96 1.83
N SER A 87 -4.01 14.33 2.99
CA SER A 87 -2.93 15.30 3.12
C SER A 87 -1.62 14.81 2.50
N VAL A 88 -1.26 13.54 2.70
CA VAL A 88 -0.05 12.92 2.14
C VAL A 88 -0.20 12.79 0.63
N LEU A 89 -1.32 12.24 0.16
CA LEU A 89 -1.59 12.07 -1.27
C LEU A 89 -1.55 13.39 -2.04
N LYS A 90 -2.10 14.47 -1.46
CA LYS A 90 -2.02 15.81 -2.03
C LYS A 90 -0.59 16.34 -2.10
N GLN A 91 0.22 16.10 -1.06
CA GLN A 91 1.63 16.53 -1.07
C GLN A 91 2.44 15.78 -2.13
N ILE A 92 2.28 14.46 -2.24
CA ILE A 92 2.92 13.65 -3.29
C ILE A 92 2.55 14.17 -4.67
N LYS A 93 1.24 14.38 -4.93
CA LYS A 93 0.76 14.95 -6.19
C LYS A 93 1.33 16.35 -6.45
N SER A 94 1.38 17.20 -5.44
CA SER A 94 1.91 18.56 -5.59
C SER A 94 3.40 18.55 -5.97
N ILE A 95 4.18 17.61 -5.42
CA ILE A 95 5.61 17.44 -5.75
C ILE A 95 5.75 17.07 -7.24
N THR A 96 5.01 16.06 -7.69
CA THR A 96 5.12 15.56 -9.08
C THR A 96 4.60 16.56 -10.12
N GLU A 97 3.64 17.41 -9.76
CA GLU A 97 3.08 18.44 -10.64
C GLU A 97 3.93 19.72 -10.70
N SER A 98 4.58 20.08 -9.59
CA SER A 98 5.27 21.39 -9.47
C SER A 98 6.73 21.36 -9.91
N ASP A 99 7.39 20.21 -9.84
CA ASP A 99 8.81 20.06 -10.18
C ASP A 99 9.01 18.98 -11.26
N PRO A 100 9.44 19.36 -12.48
CA PRO A 100 9.71 18.41 -13.55
C PRO A 100 10.74 17.32 -13.21
N GLY A 101 11.69 17.60 -12.30
CA GLY A 101 12.68 16.62 -11.84
C GLY A 101 12.07 15.52 -10.98
N TYR A 102 10.95 15.79 -10.30
CA TYR A 102 10.27 14.84 -9.41
C TYR A 102 9.00 14.26 -10.03
N LYS A 103 8.89 14.28 -11.37
CA LYS A 103 7.72 13.77 -12.08
C LYS A 103 7.55 12.26 -11.92
N ASP A 104 8.64 11.50 -11.90
CA ASP A 104 8.61 10.03 -11.81
C ASP A 104 8.90 9.55 -10.38
N LEU A 105 7.87 8.99 -9.74
CA LEU A 105 7.92 8.48 -8.37
C LEU A 105 8.86 7.28 -8.17
N GLY A 106 9.31 6.63 -9.24
CA GLY A 106 10.28 5.52 -9.18
C GLY A 106 11.74 5.98 -9.13
N GLU A 107 12.02 7.24 -9.44
CA GLU A 107 13.39 7.77 -9.53
C GLU A 107 13.94 8.29 -8.19
N TYR A 108 13.08 8.44 -7.18
CA TYR A 108 13.45 9.00 -5.89
C TYR A 108 12.71 8.34 -4.73
N ASP A 109 13.30 8.46 -3.54
CA ASP A 109 12.64 8.03 -2.31
C ASP A 109 11.77 9.17 -1.80
N ILE A 110 10.66 8.84 -1.18
CA ILE A 110 9.81 9.78 -0.47
C ILE A 110 9.93 9.50 1.01
N LYS A 111 10.18 10.56 1.78
CA LYS A 111 10.09 10.52 3.24
C LYS A 111 8.77 11.11 3.69
N VAL A 112 7.98 10.30 4.39
CA VAL A 112 6.77 10.74 5.09
C VAL A 112 7.02 10.67 6.59
N THR A 113 7.08 11.84 7.24
CA THR A 113 7.24 11.94 8.68
C THR A 113 5.87 12.12 9.34
N GLY A 114 5.45 11.16 10.16
CA GLY A 114 4.26 11.26 11.01
C GLY A 114 4.62 11.81 12.40
N ASP A 115 4.17 13.02 12.72
CA ASP A 115 4.36 13.68 14.01
C ASP A 115 3.05 13.79 14.79
N GLY A 116 3.09 13.60 16.11
CA GLY A 116 1.91 13.60 16.98
C GLY A 116 1.26 12.22 17.18
N ASP A 117 0.21 12.19 18.02
CA ASP A 117 -0.45 10.97 18.48
C ASP A 117 -1.96 11.01 18.21
N GLY A 118 -2.53 9.87 17.85
CA GLY A 118 -3.97 9.72 17.60
C GLY A 118 -4.51 10.69 16.54
N LYS A 119 -5.50 11.51 16.93
CA LYS A 119 -6.22 12.43 16.02
C LYS A 119 -5.43 13.68 15.65
N ASP A 120 -4.37 14.01 16.38
CA ASP A 120 -3.54 15.18 16.14
C ASP A 120 -2.34 14.87 15.23
N ARG A 121 -2.25 13.63 14.71
CA ARG A 121 -1.14 13.20 13.86
C ARG A 121 -1.10 14.01 12.57
N ARG A 122 0.03 14.66 12.33
CA ARG A 122 0.34 15.42 11.12
C ARG A 122 1.39 14.69 10.31
N TYR A 123 1.22 14.75 8.99
CA TYR A 123 2.15 14.13 8.06
C TYR A 123 2.84 15.19 7.21
N THR A 124 4.17 15.11 7.16
CA THR A 124 5.01 15.92 6.27
C THR A 124 5.64 15.01 5.24
N THR A 125 5.46 15.34 3.97
CA THR A 125 6.01 14.58 2.84
C THR A 125 7.13 15.38 2.20
N VAL A 126 8.31 14.77 2.08
CA VAL A 126 9.50 15.39 1.47
C VAL A 126 10.09 14.42 0.45
N PRO A 127 10.30 14.83 -0.81
CA PRO A 127 11.06 14.02 -1.75
C PRO A 127 12.54 14.05 -1.38
N LEU A 128 13.19 12.90 -1.37
CA LEU A 128 14.64 12.81 -1.24
C LEU A 128 15.31 13.02 -2.59
N PRO A 129 16.62 13.37 -2.62
CA PRO A 129 17.34 13.54 -3.88
C PRO A 129 17.21 12.32 -4.78
N ILE A 130 17.00 12.58 -6.08
CA ILE A 130 16.93 11.55 -7.12
C ILE A 130 18.19 10.71 -7.07
N LYS A 131 18.00 9.39 -7.02
CA LYS A 131 19.08 8.41 -7.02
C LYS A 131 18.60 7.14 -7.72
N PRO A 132 19.46 6.41 -8.44
CA PRO A 132 19.07 5.14 -9.03
C PRO A 132 18.61 4.15 -7.95
N LEU A 133 17.69 3.27 -8.32
CA LEU A 133 17.29 2.15 -7.49
C LEU A 133 18.49 1.19 -7.33
N SER A 134 18.68 0.62 -6.15
CA SER A 134 19.76 -0.35 -5.92
C SER A 134 19.52 -1.63 -6.71
N ASP A 135 20.60 -2.31 -7.12
CA ASP A 135 20.50 -3.58 -7.85
C ASP A 135 19.70 -4.63 -7.06
N GLU A 136 19.84 -4.64 -5.74
CA GLU A 136 19.08 -5.49 -4.82
C GLU A 136 17.58 -5.22 -4.90
N ALA A 137 17.17 -3.96 -4.90
CA ALA A 137 15.78 -3.57 -5.00
C ALA A 137 15.19 -3.89 -6.39
N VAL A 138 15.98 -3.74 -7.45
CA VAL A 138 15.58 -4.15 -8.80
C VAL A 138 15.32 -5.65 -8.86
N GLN A 139 16.26 -6.47 -8.37
CA GLN A 139 16.11 -7.93 -8.36
C GLN A 139 14.95 -8.40 -7.50
N ALA A 140 14.80 -7.81 -6.31
CA ALA A 140 13.69 -8.12 -5.41
C ALA A 140 12.35 -7.77 -6.06
N TRP A 141 12.25 -6.61 -6.73
CA TRP A 141 11.04 -6.23 -7.43
C TRP A 141 10.76 -7.14 -8.63
N GLU A 142 11.76 -7.50 -9.44
CA GLU A 142 11.56 -8.42 -10.56
C GLU A 142 10.99 -9.77 -10.12
N ALA A 143 11.45 -10.30 -8.98
CA ALA A 143 10.93 -11.54 -8.40
C ALA A 143 9.50 -11.38 -7.84
N ASP A 144 9.20 -10.26 -7.18
CA ASP A 144 7.88 -10.02 -6.57
C ASP A 144 6.82 -9.55 -7.58
N LYS A 145 7.24 -8.99 -8.72
CA LYS A 145 6.34 -8.40 -9.72
C LYS A 145 5.34 -9.39 -10.31
N GLU A 146 5.70 -10.66 -10.42
CA GLU A 146 4.77 -11.71 -10.88
C GLU A 146 3.62 -11.96 -9.90
N PHE A 147 3.81 -11.62 -8.62
CA PHE A 147 2.80 -11.76 -7.56
C PHE A 147 2.00 -10.47 -7.33
N TRP A 148 2.43 -9.35 -7.93
CA TRP A 148 1.72 -8.09 -7.82
C TRP A 148 0.47 -8.09 -8.71
N GLU A 149 -0.69 -8.29 -8.09
CA GLU A 149 -1.99 -8.32 -8.75
C GLU A 149 -2.84 -7.11 -8.33
N PRO A 150 -2.66 -5.95 -8.98
CA PRO A 150 -3.29 -4.69 -8.57
C PRO A 150 -4.82 -4.74 -8.52
N GLU A 151 -5.43 -5.55 -9.38
CA GLU A 151 -6.89 -5.66 -9.52
C GLU A 151 -7.54 -6.40 -8.35
N LYS A 152 -6.81 -7.32 -7.69
CA LYS A 152 -7.33 -8.08 -6.55
C LYS A 152 -7.66 -7.19 -5.35
N VAL A 153 -7.15 -5.97 -5.29
CA VAL A 153 -7.52 -5.00 -4.25
C VAL A 153 -9.02 -4.67 -4.25
N PHE A 154 -9.74 -4.92 -5.35
CA PHE A 154 -11.18 -4.64 -5.49
C PHE A 154 -12.07 -5.89 -5.38
N GLU A 155 -11.51 -7.09 -5.28
CA GLU A 155 -12.31 -8.30 -5.19
C GLU A 155 -13.08 -8.34 -3.86
N THR A 156 -14.41 -8.43 -3.96
CA THR A 156 -15.31 -8.48 -2.80
C THR A 156 -15.39 -9.92 -2.28
N GLY A 157 -15.18 -10.09 -0.97
CA GLY A 157 -15.14 -11.41 -0.34
C GLY A 157 -14.12 -11.53 0.79
N ILE A 158 -13.34 -10.49 1.05
CA ILE A 158 -12.42 -10.51 2.18
C ILE A 158 -12.96 -9.67 3.33
N GLU A 159 -13.36 -10.38 4.37
CA GLU A 159 -13.60 -9.83 5.70
C GLU A 159 -12.27 -9.39 6.33
N VAL A 160 -11.81 -8.18 6.04
CA VAL A 160 -10.77 -7.54 6.87
C VAL A 160 -11.46 -7.02 8.12
N THR A 161 -11.53 -7.84 9.16
CA THR A 161 -12.06 -7.41 10.47
C THR A 161 -11.02 -6.53 11.16
N SER A 162 -11.46 -5.60 12.02
CA SER A 162 -10.58 -4.68 12.75
C SER A 162 -9.51 -5.34 13.63
N GLU A 163 -9.57 -6.66 13.83
CA GLU A 163 -8.63 -7.46 14.62
C GLU A 163 -7.53 -8.10 13.76
N ASN A 164 -7.71 -8.17 12.44
CA ASN A 164 -6.71 -8.64 11.47
C ASN A 164 -6.13 -7.45 10.67
N ASP A 165 -5.72 -6.39 11.37
CA ASP A 165 -5.23 -5.15 10.73
C ASP A 165 -3.85 -5.34 10.04
N ASP A 166 -3.21 -6.49 10.26
CA ASP A 166 -2.01 -7.00 9.58
C ASP A 166 -2.30 -7.82 8.31
N GLY A 167 -3.57 -8.17 8.08
CA GLY A 167 -4.00 -9.05 6.99
C GLY A 167 -4.83 -8.30 5.97
N LEU A 168 -4.17 -7.65 5.01
CA LEU A 168 -4.79 -7.59 3.69
C LEU A 168 -4.69 -8.99 3.07
N PRO A 169 -5.76 -9.45 2.44
CA PRO A 169 -5.91 -10.83 2.01
C PRO A 169 -5.13 -11.14 0.76
N PHE A 170 -3.97 -11.75 0.94
CA PHE A 170 -3.34 -12.59 -0.07
C PHE A 170 -2.72 -13.78 0.65
#